data_AF-A0A7C5BXS1-F1
#
_entry.id   AF-A0A7C5BXS1-F1
#
_cell.length_a   1.000
_cell.length_b   1.000
_cell.length_c   1.000
_cell.angle_alpha   90.00
_cell.angle_beta   90.00
_cell.angle_gamma   90.00
#
_symmetry.space_group_name_H-M   'P 1'
#
loop_
_entity.id
_entity.type
_entity.pdbx_description
1 polymer ?
#
loop_
_entity_poly.entity_id
_entity_poly.type
_entity_poly.pdbx_seq_one_letter_code
_entity_poly.pdbx_strand_id
1 'polypeptide(L)'
;MTRLELIGQNGLTGSRRFIVEKFPITIGTSRDAGIQLTDPEVQPIHCQIEVVGDEIFVRDLAGRAGTFVDNVPVTFAKIEPGARLRVGQSSFIVRRWEPPQPQRPAAAEMVAGVSG
;
A
#
# COMPACT_ATOMS: atom_id res chain seq x y z
N MET A 1 -10.17 -1.06 -13.01
CA MET A 1 -8.70 -1.04 -12.84
C MET A 1 -8.40 -1.18 -11.36
N THR A 2 -7.59 -2.15 -10.97
CA THR A 2 -7.24 -2.39 -9.56
C THR A 2 -6.33 -1.27 -9.06
N ARG A 3 -6.68 -0.67 -7.92
CA ARG A 3 -5.84 0.32 -7.23
C ARG A 3 -5.44 -0.24 -5.88
N LEU A 4 -4.18 -0.06 -5.52
CA LEU A 4 -3.69 -0.42 -4.19
C LEU A 4 -3.37 0.84 -3.38
N GLU A 5 -3.58 0.75 -2.08
CA GLU A 5 -3.10 1.70 -1.10
C GLU A 5 -2.04 1.03 -0.22
N LEU A 6 -0.83 1.60 -0.18
CA LEU A 6 0.21 1.22 0.76
C LEU A 6 0.27 2.26 1.89
N ILE A 7 -0.01 1.83 3.12
CA ILE A 7 -0.12 2.70 4.29
C ILE A 7 1.06 2.45 5.22
N GLY A 8 1.90 3.48 5.45
CA GLY A 8 3.03 3.40 6.38
C GLY A 8 2.64 2.95 7.79
N GLN A 9 3.48 2.13 8.42
CA GLN A 9 3.22 1.49 9.72
C GLN A 9 4.26 1.77 10.79
N ASN A 10 5.39 2.42 10.46
CA ASN A 10 6.44 2.70 11.44
C ASN A 10 7.12 4.06 11.21
N GLY A 11 8.11 4.39 12.05
CA GLY A 11 8.79 5.68 12.01
C GLY A 11 9.49 6.02 10.68
N LEU A 12 9.92 5.02 9.91
CA LEU A 12 10.57 5.24 8.60
C LEU A 12 9.57 5.58 7.49
N THR A 13 8.36 5.02 7.59
CA THR A 13 7.29 5.28 6.63
C THR A 13 6.37 6.41 7.08
N GLY A 14 6.33 6.71 8.38
CA GLY A 14 5.40 7.64 9.00
C GLY A 14 3.95 7.33 8.63
N SER A 15 3.16 8.39 8.45
CA SER A 15 1.78 8.34 7.97
C SER A 15 1.66 8.38 6.44
N ARG A 16 2.74 8.13 5.68
CA ARG A 16 2.73 8.17 4.22
C ARG A 16 1.73 7.14 3.67
N ARG A 17 1.00 7.55 2.64
CA ARG A 17 0.10 6.68 1.87
C ARG A 17 0.44 6.80 0.40
N PHE A 18 0.54 5.67 -0.28
CA PHE A 18 0.79 5.62 -1.71
C PHE A 18 -0.40 4.97 -2.40
N ILE A 19 -1.04 5.69 -3.32
CA ILE A 19 -2.05 5.12 -4.20
C ILE A 19 -1.36 4.66 -5.47
N VAL A 20 -1.47 3.38 -5.77
CA VAL A 20 -0.82 2.75 -6.93
C VAL A 20 -1.88 2.29 -7.91
N GLU A 21 -1.81 2.83 -9.13
CA GLU A 21 -2.73 2.49 -10.22
C GLU A 21 -2.05 1.79 -11.39
N LYS A 22 -0.71 1.83 -11.47
CA LYS A 22 0.09 1.23 -12.53
C LYS A 22 0.95 0.12 -11.96
N PHE A 23 0.86 -1.05 -12.60
CA PHE A 23 1.63 -2.24 -12.24
C PHE A 23 2.40 -2.75 -13.47
N PRO A 24 3.57 -3.39 -13.26
CA PRO A 24 4.24 -3.56 -11.98
C PRO A 24 4.80 -2.24 -11.43
N ILE A 25 4.93 -2.12 -10.10
CA ILE A 25 5.56 -0.98 -9.43
C ILE A 25 6.77 -1.44 -8.62
N THR A 26 7.86 -0.68 -8.66
CA THR A 26 9.07 -0.95 -7.87
C THR A 26 9.09 -0.12 -6.58
N ILE A 27 9.66 -0.70 -5.53
CA ILE A 27 9.92 -0.04 -4.26
C ILE A 27 11.44 -0.03 -4.05
N GLY A 28 12.00 1.12 -3.69
CA GLY A 28 13.45 1.26 -3.51
C GLY A 28 13.87 2.65 -3.07
N THR A 29 15.17 2.87 -2.90
CA THR A 29 15.73 4.19 -2.55
C THR A 29 16.06 5.06 -3.78
N SER A 30 16.12 4.47 -4.98
CA SER A 30 16.37 5.24 -6.21
C SER A 30 15.21 6.20 -6.50
N ARG A 31 15.52 7.32 -7.18
CA ARG A 31 14.49 8.21 -7.74
C ARG A 31 13.71 7.56 -8.87
N ASP A 32 14.28 6.51 -9.48
CA ASP A 32 13.65 5.74 -10.55
C ASP A 32 12.69 4.66 -10.02
N ALA A 33 12.68 4.43 -8.70
CA ALA A 33 11.72 3.52 -8.08
C ALA A 33 10.32 4.17 -8.08
N GLY A 34 9.28 3.40 -8.42
CA GLY A 34 7.91 3.91 -8.41
C GLY A 34 7.43 4.37 -7.03
N ILE A 35 7.93 3.74 -5.96
CA ILE A 35 7.81 4.20 -4.58
C ILE A 35 9.21 4.39 -4.01
N GLN A 36 9.58 5.66 -3.83
CA GLN A 36 10.86 6.03 -3.24
C GLN A 36 10.80 6.06 -1.71
N LEU A 37 11.66 5.25 -1.09
CA LEU A 37 11.89 5.19 0.36
C LEU A 37 13.18 5.91 0.74
N THR A 38 13.28 6.28 2.02
CA THR A 38 14.48 6.90 2.62
C THR A 38 15.19 5.95 3.59
N ASP A 39 14.83 4.67 3.56
CA ASP A 39 15.36 3.64 4.43
C ASP A 39 16.74 3.19 3.93
N PRO A 40 17.81 3.34 4.72
CA PRO A 40 19.17 3.01 4.31
C PRO A 40 19.41 1.50 4.09
N GLU A 41 18.57 0.62 4.65
CA GLU A 41 18.65 -0.83 4.39
C GLU A 41 17.98 -1.22 3.06
N VAL A 42 17.20 -0.30 2.48
CA VAL A 42 16.49 -0.54 1.22
C VAL A 42 17.40 -0.25 0.02
N GLN A 43 17.49 -1.23 -0.88
CA GLN A 43 18.28 -1.13 -2.10
C GLN A 43 17.65 -0.16 -3.11
N PRO A 44 18.42 0.39 -4.08
CA PRO A 44 17.92 1.36 -5.06
C PRO A 44 16.66 0.89 -5.80
N ILE A 45 16.62 -0.39 -6.17
CA ILE A 45 15.43 -1.12 -6.63
C ILE A 45 15.40 -2.41 -5.78
N HIS A 46 14.51 -2.47 -4.78
CA HIS A 46 14.53 -3.54 -3.77
C HIS A 46 13.55 -4.66 -4.09
N CYS A 47 12.29 -4.31 -4.28
CA CYS A 47 11.24 -5.27 -4.60
C CYS A 47 10.27 -4.67 -5.62
N GLN A 48 9.42 -5.53 -6.17
CA GLN A 48 8.39 -5.16 -7.13
C GLN A 48 7.05 -5.74 -6.68
N ILE A 49 6.00 -4.92 -6.77
CA ILE A 49 4.62 -5.36 -6.61
C ILE A 49 3.99 -5.46 -8.00
N GLU A 50 3.31 -6.56 -8.25
CA GLU A 50 2.51 -6.79 -9.45
C GLU A 50 1.09 -7.20 -9.08
N VAL A 51 0.15 -6.92 -9.98
CA VAL A 51 -1.24 -7.35 -9.86
C VAL A 51 -1.58 -8.18 -11.07
N VAL A 52 -1.97 -9.44 -10.85
CA VAL A 52 -2.38 -10.37 -11.91
C VAL A 52 -3.83 -10.76 -11.65
N GLY A 53 -4.74 -10.28 -12.51
CA GLY A 53 -6.17 -10.38 -12.25
C GLY A 53 -6.55 -9.64 -10.97
N ASP A 54 -7.01 -10.39 -9.97
CA ASP A 54 -7.40 -9.89 -8.64
C ASP A 54 -6.33 -10.11 -7.56
N GLU A 55 -5.23 -10.80 -7.90
CA GLU A 55 -4.20 -11.19 -6.95
C GLU A 55 -3.04 -10.20 -6.95
N ILE A 56 -2.52 -9.92 -5.74
CA ILE A 56 -1.38 -9.03 -5.52
C ILE A 56 -0.17 -9.92 -5.22
N PHE A 57 0.94 -9.69 -5.91
CA PHE A 57 2.19 -10.39 -5.65
C PHE A 57 3.30 -9.41 -5.36
N VAL A 58 4.27 -9.87 -4.57
CA VAL A 58 5.54 -9.18 -4.38
C VAL A 58 6.69 -10.10 -4.73
N ARG A 59 7.70 -9.52 -5.38
CA ARG A 59 8.97 -10.16 -5.70
C ARG A 59 10.11 -9.37 -5.10
N ASP A 60 10.96 -10.05 -4.33
CA ASP A 60 12.24 -9.50 -3.88
C ASP A 60 13.24 -9.51 -5.03
N LEU A 61 13.94 -8.39 -5.25
CA LEU A 61 14.89 -8.22 -6.35
C LEU A 61 16.34 -8.10 -5.85
N ALA A 62 16.56 -7.88 -4.55
CA ALA A 62 17.86 -7.45 -4.04
C ALA A 62 18.44 -8.29 -2.88
N GLY A 63 17.65 -9.14 -2.21
CA GLY A 63 18.10 -10.21 -1.31
C GLY A 63 18.79 -9.82 0.01
N ARG A 64 19.38 -8.61 0.11
CA ARG A 64 20.28 -8.24 1.22
C ARG A 64 19.57 -8.00 2.55
N ALA A 65 18.63 -7.07 2.58
CA ALA A 65 17.82 -6.79 3.78
C ALA A 65 16.49 -7.57 3.76
N GLY A 66 16.11 -8.06 2.58
CA GLY A 66 14.96 -8.93 2.35
C GLY A 66 13.63 -8.20 2.29
N THR A 67 12.66 -8.92 1.71
CA THR A 67 11.24 -8.55 1.68
C THR A 67 10.45 -9.55 2.51
N PHE A 68 9.47 -9.07 3.28
CA PHE A 68 8.68 -9.90 4.18
C PHE A 68 7.19 -9.62 4.02
N VAL A 69 6.38 -10.68 4.09
CA VAL A 69 4.92 -10.60 4.17
C VAL A 69 4.49 -11.23 5.49
N ASP A 70 3.79 -10.46 6.33
CA ASP A 70 3.38 -10.86 7.68
C ASP A 70 4.54 -11.45 8.52
N ASN A 71 5.70 -10.77 8.45
CA ASN A 71 6.96 -11.14 9.08
C ASN A 71 7.65 -12.41 8.55
N VAL A 72 7.11 -13.06 7.52
CA VAL A 72 7.75 -14.19 6.85
C VAL A 72 8.62 -13.67 5.70
N PRO A 73 9.92 -14.03 5.62
CA PRO A 73 10.78 -13.63 4.50
C PRO A 73 10.33 -14.31 3.21
N VAL A 74 10.30 -13.55 2.11
CA VAL A 74 9.82 -14.02 0.81
C VAL A 74 10.73 -13.57 -0.32
N THR A 75 10.91 -14.42 -1.32
CA THR A 75 11.50 -14.04 -2.62
C THR A 75 10.40 -13.78 -3.65
N PHE A 76 9.28 -14.51 -3.54
CA PHE A 76 8.06 -14.28 -4.29
C PHE A 76 6.87 -14.78 -3.45
N ALA A 77 5.85 -13.94 -3.26
CA ALA A 77 4.67 -14.32 -2.50
C ALA A 77 3.43 -13.52 -2.91
N LYS A 78 2.26 -14.13 -2.72
CA LYS A 78 0.98 -13.43 -2.74
C LYS A 78 0.84 -12.56 -1.49
N ILE A 79 0.31 -11.36 -1.65
CA ILE A 79 -0.07 -10.45 -0.57
C ILE A 79 -1.60 -10.47 -0.46
N GLU A 80 -2.11 -10.91 0.68
CA GLU A 80 -3.53 -10.75 0.98
C GLU A 80 -3.85 -9.29 1.32
N PRO A 81 -4.99 -8.73 0.88
CA PRO A 81 -5.40 -7.39 1.28
C PRO A 81 -5.47 -7.26 2.81
N GLY A 82 -4.79 -6.24 3.34
CA GLY A 82 -4.62 -6.02 4.77
C GLY A 82 -3.31 -6.56 5.35
N ALA A 83 -2.58 -7.40 4.61
CA ALA A 83 -1.30 -7.95 5.06
C ALA A 83 -0.22 -6.87 5.21
N ARG A 84 0.75 -7.15 6.07
CA ARG A 84 1.91 -6.29 6.30
C ARG A 84 3.04 -6.67 5.35
N LEU A 85 3.41 -5.72 4.48
CA LEU A 85 4.62 -5.79 3.67
C LEU A 85 5.76 -5.03 4.37
N ARG A 86 6.88 -5.68 4.60
CA ARG A 86 8.12 -5.04 5.07
C ARG A 86 9.22 -5.16 4.03
N VAL A 87 9.87 -4.04 3.72
CA VAL A 87 10.96 -3.91 2.75
C VAL A 87 12.12 -3.26 3.48
N GLY A 88 13.20 -4.00 3.75
CA GLY A 88 14.19 -3.57 4.74
C GLY A 88 13.55 -3.35 6.12
N GLN A 89 13.62 -2.13 6.65
CA GLN A 89 12.94 -1.75 7.89
C GLN A 89 11.61 -1.04 7.66
N SER A 90 11.34 -0.57 6.45
CA SER A 90 10.10 0.13 6.10
C SER A 90 8.92 -0.84 6.09
N SER A 91 7.84 -0.49 6.80
CA SER A 91 6.66 -1.35 6.94
C SER A 91 5.39 -0.68 6.41
N PHE A 92 4.61 -1.42 5.62
CA PHE A 92 3.36 -0.98 5.01
C PHE A 92 2.25 -1.98 5.28
N ILE A 93 1.02 -1.51 5.39
CA ILE A 93 -0.18 -2.33 5.17
C ILE A 93 -0.61 -2.12 3.72
N VAL A 94 -0.83 -3.22 3.00
CA VAL A 94 -1.24 -3.20 1.60
C VAL A 94 -2.74 -3.46 1.53
N ARG A 95 -3.53 -2.56 0.93
CA ARG A 95 -4.98 -2.74 0.77
C ARG A 95 -5.39 -2.46 -0.66
N ARG A 96 -6.58 -2.94 -1.03
CA ARG A 96 -7.28 -2.38 -2.17
C ARG A 96 -7.74 -0.98 -1.81
N TRP A 97 -7.48 -0.03 -2.69
CA TRP A 97 -7.99 1.32 -2.50
C TRP A 97 -9.47 1.35 -2.85
N GLU A 98 -10.27 1.85 -1.91
CA GLU A 98 -11.69 2.13 -2.10
C GLU A 98 -11.88 3.65 -2.11
N PRO A 99 -12.66 4.21 -3.06
CA PRO A 99 -12.94 5.62 -3.04
C PRO A 99 -13.65 5.99 -1.73
N PRO A 100 -13.28 7.12 -1.09
CA PRO A 100 -14.00 7.58 0.09
C PRO A 100 -15.48 7.71 -0.27
N GLN A 101 -16.33 6.98 0.43
CA GLN A 101 -17.77 7.04 0.19
C GLN A 101 -18.23 8.46 0.50
N PRO A 102 -19.01 9.10 -0.40
CA PRO A 102 -19.58 10.41 -0.09
C PRO A 102 -20.38 10.26 1.19
N GLN A 103 -19.95 10.97 2.23
CA GLN A 103 -20.70 11.05 3.47
C GLN A 103 -22.02 11.71 3.11
N ARG A 104 -23.11 10.94 3.01
CA ARG A 104 -24.45 11.56 3.03
C ARG A 104 -24.50 12.31 4.35
N PRO A 105 -24.76 13.63 4.37
CA PRO A 105 -25.02 14.30 5.64
C PRO A 105 -26.11 13.52 6.36
N ALA A 106 -25.81 13.06 7.57
CA ALA A 106 -26.82 12.48 8.45
C ALA A 106 -27.88 13.56 8.68
N ALA A 107 -29.15 13.22 8.43
CA ALA A 107 -30.32 14.06 8.63
C ALA A 107 -30.45 15.31 7.72
N ALA A 108 -30.87 15.09 6.47
CA ALA A 108 -31.97 15.87 5.92
C ALA A 108 -33.29 15.16 6.29
N GLU A 109 -33.56 15.01 7.59
CA GLU A 109 -34.86 14.58 8.10
C GLU A 109 -35.63 15.81 8.57
N MET A 110 -36.60 16.18 7.73
CA MET A 110 -37.98 16.51 8.10
C MET A 110 -38.21 17.62 9.14
N VAL A 111 -38.47 18.84 8.64
CA VAL A 111 -39.59 19.66 9.15
C VAL A 111 -40.53 20.00 7.99
N ALA A 112 -41.27 19.00 7.53
CA ALA A 112 -42.51 19.22 6.82
C ALA A 112 -43.63 19.28 7.88
N GLY A 113 -44.22 20.46 8.05
CA GLY A 113 -45.49 20.68 8.75
C GLY A 113 -45.38 20.95 10.25
N VAL A 114 -45.77 22.16 10.67
CA VAL A 114 -47.11 22.42 11.22
C VAL A 114 -47.43 23.90 10.97
N SER A 115 -48.51 24.13 10.24
CA SER A 115 -49.24 25.40 10.20
C SER A 115 -49.94 25.64 11.53
N GLY A 116 -49.86 26.85 12.06
CA GLY A 116 -50.60 27.31 13.24
C GLY A 116 -50.43 28.80 13.41
#